data_AF-A0A7Y5VKE3-F1
#
_entry.id   AF-A0A7Y5VKE3-F1
#
_cell.length_a   1.000
_cell.length_b   1.000
_cell.length_c   1.000
_cell.angle_alpha   90.00
_cell.angle_beta   90.00
_cell.angle_gamma   90.00
#
_symmetry.space_group_name_H-M   'P 1'
#
loop_
_entity.id
_entity.type
_entity.pdbx_description
1 polymer ?
#
loop_
_entity_poly.entity_id
_entity_poly.type
_entity_poly.pdbx_seq_one_letter_code
_entity_poly.pdbx_strand_id
1 'polypeptide(L)'
;MPHWQPHRTASRRLGAWESTAAHQRAILLGAAGAVSAVVARRPDLLVIVTPLVVAAVWGHLTRPRVEVTGTARLGDTTLREGSVTGLHVRTTPALPDLHGVVTVARVPWVERKPSSGIAELDDGSATIGLRSTRWGRRRIGTVSIALVSSWGAFR
;
A
#
# COMPACT_ATOMS: atom_id res chain seq x y z
N MET A 1 -18.92 34.23 8.55
CA MET A 1 -18.21 33.63 9.70
C MET A 1 -17.48 32.38 9.22
N PRO A 2 -16.15 32.28 9.36
CA PRO A 2 -15.42 31.06 8.99
C PRO A 2 -15.83 29.93 9.95
N HIS A 3 -16.34 28.82 9.42
CA HIS A 3 -16.67 27.65 10.21
C HIS A 3 -15.36 26.99 10.64
N TRP A 4 -15.06 27.02 11.94
CA TRP A 4 -13.94 26.25 12.49
C TRP A 4 -14.31 24.77 12.47
N GLN A 5 -13.89 24.04 11.44
CA GLN A 5 -14.00 22.59 11.39
C GLN A 5 -12.68 21.98 11.87
N PRO A 6 -12.64 21.38 13.07
CA PRO A 6 -11.45 20.69 13.53
C PRO A 6 -11.24 19.46 12.66
N HIS A 7 -10.33 19.55 11.70
CA HIS A 7 -9.87 18.38 10.95
C HIS A 7 -8.82 17.65 11.77
N ARG A 8 -8.96 16.33 11.91
CA ARG A 8 -7.90 15.51 12.50
C ARG A 8 -7.00 15.00 11.40
N THR A 9 -5.76 15.44 11.44
CA THR A 9 -4.70 14.97 10.55
C THR A 9 -3.68 14.17 11.35
N ALA A 10 -3.25 13.05 10.80
CA ALA A 10 -2.12 12.28 11.30
C ALA A 10 -1.14 12.07 10.14
N SER A 11 0.15 12.32 10.37
CA SER A 11 1.20 12.09 9.40
C SER A 11 2.25 11.14 9.99
N ARG A 12 2.81 10.27 9.14
CA ARG A 12 3.87 9.35 9.55
C ARG A 12 4.78 9.04 8.37
N ARG A 13 6.09 9.02 8.60
CA ARG A 13 7.03 8.43 7.66
C ARG A 13 6.74 6.93 7.54
N LEU A 14 6.62 6.45 6.31
CA LEU A 14 6.55 5.03 6.02
C LEU A 14 7.95 4.42 6.22
N GLY A 15 7.98 3.11 6.49
CA GLY A 15 9.23 2.41 6.79
C GLY A 15 10.21 2.40 5.62
N ALA A 16 11.37 1.78 5.85
CA ALA A 16 12.34 1.54 4.78
C ALA A 16 11.81 0.46 3.81
N TRP A 17 12.25 0.54 2.56
CA TRP A 17 11.91 -0.43 1.52
C TRP A 17 12.60 -1.78 1.77
N GLU A 18 11.79 -2.81 2.02
CA GLU A 18 12.24 -4.17 2.29
C GLU A 18 11.94 -5.09 1.10
N SER A 19 12.87 -6.01 0.79
CA SER A 19 12.66 -7.02 -0.24
C SER A 19 11.53 -7.96 0.13
N THR A 20 10.64 -8.27 -0.80
CA THR A 20 9.58 -9.25 -0.57
C THR A 20 10.11 -10.68 -0.66
N ALA A 21 9.42 -11.62 0.00
CA ALA A 21 9.70 -13.04 -0.14
C ALA A 21 9.51 -13.55 -1.58
N ALA A 22 8.66 -12.90 -2.39
CA ALA A 22 8.52 -13.21 -3.81
C ALA A 22 9.79 -12.84 -4.59
N HIS A 23 10.36 -11.67 -4.32
CA HIS A 23 11.62 -11.24 -4.94
C HIS A 23 12.79 -12.16 -4.57
N GLN A 24 12.91 -12.52 -3.29
CA GLN A 24 13.95 -13.44 -2.82
C GLN A 24 13.82 -14.81 -3.49
N ARG A 25 12.61 -15.35 -3.61
CA ARG A 25 12.37 -16.61 -4.35
C ARG A 25 12.72 -16.49 -5.82
N ALA A 26 12.39 -15.38 -6.48
CA ALA A 26 12.74 -15.15 -7.87
C ALA A 26 14.27 -15.14 -8.08
N ILE A 27 15.02 -14.49 -7.18
CA ILE A 27 16.48 -14.48 -7.20
C ILE A 27 17.04 -15.89 -7.01
N LEU A 28 16.61 -16.60 -5.95
CA LEU A 28 17.15 -17.92 -5.61
C LEU A 28 16.84 -18.96 -6.68
N LEU A 29 15.59 -19.04 -7.13
CA LEU A 29 15.18 -19.98 -8.18
C LEU A 29 15.79 -19.60 -9.54
N GLY A 30 15.89 -18.30 -9.83
CA GLY A 30 16.58 -17.76 -10.99
C GLY A 30 18.04 -18.21 -11.07
N ALA A 31 18.80 -17.97 -10.00
CA ALA A 31 20.20 -18.33 -9.92
C ALA A 31 20.42 -19.85 -9.93
N ALA A 32 19.68 -20.61 -9.11
CA ALA A 32 19.80 -22.06 -9.04
C ALA A 32 19.46 -22.73 -10.38
N GLY A 33 18.39 -22.25 -11.04
CA GLY A 33 17.99 -22.74 -12.34
C GLY A 33 19.01 -22.44 -13.44
N ALA A 34 19.58 -21.25 -13.46
CA ALA A 34 20.64 -20.89 -14.41
C ALA A 34 21.90 -21.75 -14.23
N VAL A 35 22.35 -21.95 -12.98
CA VAL A 35 23.49 -22.85 -12.67
C VAL A 35 23.19 -24.27 -13.13
N SER A 36 21.98 -24.77 -12.86
CA SER A 36 21.56 -26.12 -13.26
C SER A 36 21.54 -26.28 -14.79
N ALA A 37 21.10 -25.27 -15.53
CA ALA A 37 21.09 -25.26 -16.99
C ALA A 37 22.52 -25.41 -17.57
N VAL A 38 23.49 -24.69 -16.99
CA VAL A 38 24.90 -24.74 -17.43
C VAL A 38 25.52 -26.10 -17.10
N VAL A 39 25.35 -26.58 -15.86
CA VAL A 39 25.93 -27.86 -15.41
C VAL A 39 25.35 -29.04 -16.19
N ALA A 40 24.03 -29.06 -16.40
CA ALA A 40 23.36 -30.11 -17.16
C ALA A 40 23.51 -29.95 -18.69
N ARG A 41 24.10 -28.85 -19.17
CA ARG A 41 24.20 -28.47 -20.59
C ARG A 41 22.83 -28.47 -21.28
N ARG A 42 21.82 -28.00 -20.55
CA ARG A 42 20.41 -27.97 -20.95
C ARG A 42 19.95 -26.53 -21.18
N PRO A 43 20.05 -26.02 -22.43
CA PRO A 43 19.63 -24.65 -22.74
C PRO A 43 18.12 -24.44 -22.56
N ASP A 44 17.32 -25.51 -22.64
CA ASP A 44 15.89 -25.54 -22.35
C ASP A 44 15.58 -25.05 -20.91
N LEU A 45 16.39 -25.46 -19.92
CA LEU A 45 16.23 -25.00 -18.55
C LEU A 45 16.46 -23.50 -18.40
N LEU A 46 17.37 -22.93 -19.20
CA LEU A 46 17.65 -21.50 -19.17
C LEU A 46 16.43 -20.70 -19.66
N VAL A 47 15.76 -21.15 -20.72
CA VAL A 47 14.52 -20.53 -21.23
C VAL A 47 13.43 -20.55 -20.15
N ILE A 48 13.27 -21.66 -19.44
CA ILE A 48 12.28 -21.81 -18.36
C ILE A 48 12.53 -20.82 -17.21
N VAL A 49 13.79 -20.59 -16.86
CA VAL A 49 14.18 -19.79 -15.68
C VAL A 49 14.31 -18.29 -16.02
N THR A 50 14.47 -17.96 -17.29
CA THR A 50 14.57 -16.58 -17.82
C THR A 50 13.55 -15.59 -17.21
N PRO A 51 12.22 -15.85 -17.15
CA PRO A 51 11.28 -14.88 -16.60
C PRO A 51 11.55 -14.53 -15.12
N LEU A 52 12.04 -15.48 -14.32
CA LEU A 52 12.42 -15.23 -12.92
C LEU A 52 13.66 -14.33 -12.84
N VAL A 53 14.65 -14.57 -13.70
CA VAL A 53 15.85 -13.74 -13.80
C VAL A 53 15.49 -12.33 -14.23
N VAL A 54 14.64 -12.18 -15.25
CA VAL A 54 14.16 -10.87 -15.71
C VAL A 54 13.43 -10.14 -14.59
N ALA A 55 12.49 -10.79 -13.90
CA ALA A 55 11.75 -10.19 -12.78
C ALA A 55 12.68 -9.80 -11.62
N ALA A 56 13.67 -10.63 -11.30
CA ALA A 56 14.66 -10.35 -10.26
C ALA A 56 15.56 -9.15 -10.63
N VAL A 57 16.11 -9.13 -11.83
CA VAL A 57 16.98 -8.04 -12.31
C VAL A 57 16.18 -6.75 -12.39
N TRP A 58 15.03 -6.76 -13.06
CA TRP A 58 14.24 -5.56 -13.27
C TRP A 58 13.68 -5.02 -11.96
N GLY A 59 13.16 -5.89 -11.10
CA GLY A 59 12.67 -5.50 -9.77
C GLY A 59 13.76 -4.85 -8.91
N HIS A 60 15.02 -5.31 -9.03
CA HIS A 60 16.16 -4.71 -8.33
C HIS A 60 16.58 -3.35 -8.93
N LEU A 61 16.62 -3.25 -10.26
CA LEU A 61 16.96 -2.00 -10.96
C LEU A 61 15.95 -0.90 -10.63
N THR A 62 14.65 -1.23 -10.61
CA THR A 62 13.56 -0.31 -10.28
C THR A 62 13.29 -0.20 -8.78
N ARG A 63 14.26 -0.53 -7.92
CA ARG A 63 14.10 -0.43 -6.46
C ARG A 63 13.77 1.03 -6.07
N PRO A 64 12.65 1.28 -5.36
CA PRO A 64 12.36 2.60 -4.82
C PRO A 64 13.41 3.00 -3.78
N ARG A 65 13.91 4.25 -3.89
CA ARG A 65 14.93 4.81 -2.97
C ARG A 65 14.43 6.05 -2.22
N VAL A 66 13.18 6.41 -2.42
CA VAL A 66 12.59 7.64 -1.88
C VAL A 66 11.88 7.34 -0.57
N GLU A 67 12.10 8.18 0.44
CA GLU A 67 11.31 8.16 1.68
C GLU A 67 9.90 8.68 1.39
N VAL A 68 8.90 7.94 1.86
CA VAL A 68 7.49 8.29 1.66
C VAL A 68 6.85 8.63 3.00
N THR A 69 6.10 9.73 3.05
CA THR A 69 5.30 10.10 4.21
C THR A 69 3.83 9.89 3.90
N GLY A 70 3.16 9.06 4.70
CA GLY A 70 1.71 8.88 4.66
C GLY A 70 1.01 9.92 5.54
N THR A 71 -0.02 10.55 5.00
CA THR A 71 -0.88 11.50 5.71
C THR A 71 -2.31 11.03 5.64
N ALA A 72 -3.00 11.00 6.78
CA ALA A 72 -4.40 10.64 6.89
C ALA A 72 -5.16 11.82 7.51
N ARG A 73 -6.13 12.34 6.78
CA ARG A 73 -6.96 13.47 7.17
C ARG A 73 -8.41 13.02 7.23
N LEU A 74 -9.01 13.13 8.40
CA LEU A 74 -10.46 13.01 8.52
C LEU A 74 -11.10 14.34 8.10
N GLY A 75 -12.16 14.26 7.29
CA GLY A 75 -13.00 15.40 6.92
C GLY A 75 -13.70 16.00 8.14
N ASP A 76 -15.02 15.92 8.19
CA ASP A 76 -15.78 16.38 9.34
C ASP A 76 -15.59 15.43 10.53
N THR A 77 -15.19 15.98 11.68
CA THR A 77 -15.04 15.25 12.95
C THR A 77 -16.31 15.29 13.80
N THR A 78 -17.23 16.20 13.50
CA THR A 78 -18.54 16.34 14.14
C THR A 78 -19.62 16.07 13.10
N LEU A 79 -20.36 14.99 13.30
CA LEU A 79 -21.33 14.47 12.33
C LEU A 79 -22.68 14.33 13.01
N ARG A 80 -23.76 14.51 12.23
CA ARG A 80 -25.08 14.01 12.64
C ARG A 80 -25.10 12.50 12.48
N GLU A 81 -25.90 11.81 13.29
CA GLU A 81 -26.10 10.37 13.14
C GLU A 81 -26.53 10.01 11.71
N GLY A 82 -25.95 8.96 11.15
CA GLY A 82 -26.18 8.55 9.76
C GLY A 82 -25.41 9.36 8.69
N SER A 83 -24.80 10.50 9.05
CA SER A 83 -23.96 11.27 8.14
C SER A 83 -22.62 10.58 7.85
N VAL A 84 -22.08 10.84 6.67
CA VAL A 84 -20.84 10.23 6.17
C VAL A 84 -19.72 11.28 6.19
N THR A 85 -18.53 10.88 6.63
CA THR A 85 -17.29 11.66 6.51
C THR A 85 -16.26 10.91 5.68
N GLY A 86 -15.40 11.64 4.99
CA GLY A 86 -14.29 11.06 4.24
C GLY A 86 -13.04 10.95 5.12
N LEU A 87 -12.40 9.78 5.11
CA LEU A 87 -11.00 9.64 5.46
C LEU A 87 -10.18 9.75 4.19
N HIS A 88 -9.48 10.86 4.04
CA HIS A 88 -8.59 11.12 2.92
C HIS A 88 -7.17 10.75 3.31
N VAL A 89 -6.56 9.85 2.55
CA VAL A 89 -5.17 9.42 2.75
C VAL A 89 -4.36 9.86 1.54
N ARG A 90 -3.17 10.40 1.80
CA ARG A 90 -2.24 10.82 0.75
C ARG A 90 -0.81 10.47 1.14
N THR A 91 -0.03 10.00 0.18
CA THR A 91 1.42 9.81 0.29
C THR A 91 2.16 10.97 -0.36
N THR A 92 3.26 11.38 0.29
CA THR A 92 4.16 12.42 -0.21
C THR A 92 5.59 11.88 -0.22
N PRO A 93 6.30 11.87 -1.37
CA PRO A 93 5.78 12.26 -2.69
C PRO A 93 4.72 11.29 -3.23
N ALA A 94 3.89 11.76 -4.17
CA ALA A 94 3.08 10.88 -5.00
C ALA A 94 4.01 10.18 -5.99
N LEU A 95 3.97 8.85 -6.01
CA LEU A 95 4.87 8.02 -6.81
C LEU A 95 4.00 7.14 -7.72
N PRO A 96 3.90 7.46 -9.02
CA PRO A 96 2.97 6.80 -9.93
C PRO A 96 3.35 5.33 -10.20
N ASP A 97 4.62 4.97 -10.06
CA ASP A 97 5.13 3.61 -10.32
C ASP A 97 5.00 2.66 -9.11
N LEU A 98 4.22 3.05 -8.10
CA LEU A 98 3.97 2.24 -6.90
C LEU A 98 2.51 1.83 -6.80
N HIS A 99 2.28 0.59 -6.42
CA HIS A 99 0.96 0.12 -6.03
C HIS A 99 0.79 0.31 -4.53
N GLY A 100 -0.27 1.02 -4.12
CA GLY A 100 -0.52 1.30 -2.72
C GLY A 100 -1.93 0.89 -2.30
N VAL A 101 -2.08 0.48 -1.05
CA VAL A 101 -3.37 0.15 -0.46
C VAL A 101 -3.48 0.77 0.92
N VAL A 102 -4.61 1.43 1.18
CA VAL A 102 -5.02 1.88 2.51
C VAL A 102 -5.96 0.86 3.11
N THR A 103 -5.73 0.55 4.37
CA THR A 103 -6.65 -0.25 5.16
C THR A 103 -7.06 0.51 6.42
N VAL A 104 -8.34 0.44 6.77
CA VAL A 104 -8.89 1.03 7.99
C VAL A 104 -9.46 -0.11 8.83
N ALA A 105 -9.02 -0.25 10.07
CA ALA A 105 -9.50 -1.30 10.96
C ALA A 105 -11.03 -1.22 11.15
N ARG A 106 -11.69 -2.38 11.27
CA ARG A 106 -13.11 -2.42 11.64
C ARG A 106 -13.25 -2.07 13.12
N VAL A 107 -14.18 -1.18 13.43
CA VAL A 107 -14.54 -0.82 14.80
C VAL A 107 -16.06 -0.82 14.97
N PRO A 108 -16.59 -1.13 16.17
CA PRO A 108 -18.02 -1.10 16.41
C PRO A 108 -18.61 0.28 16.10
N TRP A 109 -19.82 0.29 15.54
CA TRP A 109 -20.62 1.49 15.26
C TRP A 109 -20.04 2.44 14.20
N VAL A 110 -19.03 2.00 13.44
CA VAL A 110 -18.49 2.74 12.29
C VAL A 110 -18.56 1.86 11.05
N GLU A 111 -19.46 2.23 10.14
CA GLU A 111 -19.51 1.65 8.81
C GLU A 111 -18.45 2.27 7.91
N ARG A 112 -17.92 1.47 6.99
CA ARG A 112 -16.87 1.86 6.03
C ARG A 112 -17.40 1.66 4.61
N LYS A 113 -17.02 2.56 3.70
CA LYS A 113 -17.24 2.42 2.26
C LYS A 113 -15.90 2.60 1.54
N PRO A 114 -15.36 1.56 0.89
CA PRO A 114 -15.93 0.21 0.75
C PRO A 114 -15.99 -0.55 2.09
N SER A 115 -16.88 -1.56 2.19
CA SER A 115 -17.15 -2.31 3.43
C SER A 115 -15.96 -3.16 3.90
N SER A 116 -15.07 -3.53 2.96
CA SER A 116 -13.76 -4.11 3.24
C SER A 116 -12.93 -3.18 4.14
N GLY A 117 -13.11 -1.86 3.99
CA GLY A 117 -12.25 -0.82 4.55
C GLY A 117 -10.89 -0.77 3.87
N ILE A 118 -10.82 -1.26 2.63
CA ILE A 118 -9.61 -1.32 1.81
C ILE A 118 -9.85 -0.43 0.59
N ALA A 119 -8.97 0.54 0.35
CA ALA A 119 -8.99 1.38 -0.84
C ALA A 119 -7.60 1.40 -1.48
N GLU A 120 -7.54 1.32 -2.80
CA GLU A 120 -6.29 1.48 -3.55
C GLU A 120 -5.86 2.95 -3.54
N LEU A 121 -4.54 3.19 -3.50
CA LEU A 121 -3.97 4.50 -3.76
C LEU A 121 -3.98 4.76 -5.26
N ASP A 122 -4.75 5.76 -5.65
CA ASP A 122 -4.73 6.34 -6.99
C ASP A 122 -3.90 7.63 -6.97
N ASP A 123 -2.83 7.65 -7.75
CA ASP A 123 -1.83 8.72 -7.79
C ASP A 123 -1.37 9.20 -6.38
N GLY A 124 -1.11 8.23 -5.50
CA GLY A 124 -0.70 8.51 -4.13
C GLY A 124 -1.82 8.97 -3.20
N SER A 125 -3.09 8.83 -3.57
CA SER A 125 -4.23 9.26 -2.77
C SER A 125 -5.36 8.23 -2.72
N ALA A 126 -6.06 8.14 -1.60
CA ALA A 126 -7.22 7.28 -1.46
C ALA A 126 -8.25 7.92 -0.53
N THR A 127 -9.53 7.63 -0.75
CA THR A 127 -10.60 8.07 0.15
C THR A 127 -11.45 6.89 0.58
N ILE A 128 -11.66 6.77 1.89
CA ILE A 128 -12.58 5.79 2.49
C ILE A 128 -13.71 6.55 3.16
N GLY A 129 -14.95 6.27 2.76
CA GLY A 129 -16.14 6.81 3.41
C GLY A 129 -16.38 6.14 4.76
N LEU A 130 -16.75 6.93 5.76
CA LEU A 130 -17.00 6.47 7.12
C LEU A 130 -18.33 7.00 7.60
N ARG A 131 -19.13 6.16 8.23
CA ARG A 131 -20.42 6.55 8.82
C ARG A 131 -20.50 6.08 10.26
N SER A 132 -20.83 6.98 11.18
CA SER A 132 -21.17 6.59 12.55
C SER A 132 -22.64 6.17 12.61
N THR A 133 -22.90 4.96 13.12
CA THR A 133 -24.26 4.41 13.28
C THR A 133 -24.84 4.63 14.68
N ARG A 134 -24.08 5.30 15.55
CA ARG A 134 -24.51 5.62 16.91
C ARG A 134 -23.92 6.95 17.36
N TRP A 135 -24.68 7.70 18.16
CA TRP A 135 -24.19 8.90 18.84
C TRP A 135 -22.99 8.66 19.77
N GLY A 136 -22.20 9.72 19.96
CA GLY A 136 -21.07 9.78 20.89
C GLY A 136 -19.71 9.94 20.20
N ARG A 137 -18.64 10.05 21.00
CA ARG A 137 -17.25 10.12 20.50
C ARG A 137 -16.74 8.72 20.18
N ARG A 138 -16.34 8.49 18.93
CA ARG A 138 -15.83 7.20 18.46
C ARG A 138 -14.41 7.32 17.90
N ARG A 139 -13.60 6.30 18.14
CA ARG A 139 -12.33 6.11 17.42
C ARG A 139 -12.64 5.34 16.14
N ILE A 140 -12.02 5.73 15.05
CA ILE A 140 -12.29 5.23 13.69
C ILE A 140 -11.47 3.96 13.38
N GLY A 141 -10.56 3.60 14.29
CA GLY A 141 -9.64 2.47 14.13
C GLY A 141 -8.27 2.92 13.62
N THR A 142 -7.38 1.94 13.48
CA THR A 142 -6.04 2.16 12.93
C THR A 142 -6.12 2.28 11.42
N VAL A 143 -5.44 3.30 10.87
CA VAL A 143 -5.22 3.45 9.43
C VAL A 143 -3.84 2.91 9.11
N SER A 144 -3.74 2.00 8.15
CA SER A 144 -2.46 1.45 7.68
C SER A 144 -2.34 1.69 6.19
N ILE A 145 -1.13 2.04 5.75
CA ILE A 145 -0.79 2.27 4.34
C ILE A 145 0.30 1.25 4.01
N ALA A 146 0.08 0.44 2.99
CA ALA A 146 1.08 -0.46 2.43
C ALA A 146 1.38 0.01 1.01
N LEU A 147 2.67 0.10 0.67
CA LEU A 147 3.14 0.39 -0.67
C LEU A 147 3.94 -0.80 -1.18
N VAL A 148 3.91 -1.02 -2.48
CA VAL A 148 4.63 -2.09 -3.16
C VAL A 148 5.17 -1.55 -4.48
N SER A 149 6.40 -1.92 -4.83
CA SER A 149 6.96 -1.55 -6.14
C SER A 149 6.19 -2.20 -7.29
N SER A 150 6.24 -1.60 -8.49
CA SER A 150 5.56 -2.10 -9.70
C SER A 150 5.78 -3.59 -10.00
N TRP A 151 6.95 -4.15 -9.67
CA TRP A 151 7.29 -5.56 -9.86
C TRP A 151 7.04 -6.45 -8.63
N GLY A 152 6.39 -5.93 -7.58
CA GLY A 152 6.18 -6.67 -6.33
C GLY A 152 7.47 -6.97 -5.57
N ALA A 153 8.58 -6.32 -5.93
CA ALA A 153 9.91 -6.69 -5.45
C ALA A 153 10.22 -6.12 -4.06
N PHE A 154 9.67 -4.94 -3.75
CA PHE A 154 9.88 -4.22 -2.50
C PHE A 154 8.55 -3.74 -1.91
N ARG A 155 8.48 -3.62 -0.59
CA ARG A 155 7.34 -3.09 0.17
C ARG A 155 7.78 -2.19 1.33
#